data_AF-A0A672NLK5-F1
#
_entry.id   AF-A0A672NLK5-F1
#
_cell.length_a   1.000
_cell.length_b   1.000
_cell.length_c   1.000
_cell.angle_alpha   90.00
_cell.angle_beta   90.00
_cell.angle_gamma   90.00
#
_symmetry.space_group_name_H-M   'P 1'
#
loop_
_entity.id
_entity.type
_entity.pdbx_description
1 polymer ?
#
loop_
_entity_poly.entity_id
_entity_poly.type
_entity_poly.pdbx_seq_one_letter_code
_entity_poly.pdbx_strand_id
1 'polypeptide(L)'
;LTTTITMVLILCRNKLTSVPKSIGELKAIKVLDLSVNQLQALPEEICALSELNTLNVSCNSIAALPDGLSKCVKLASINVSKNALSRLPDDLWYGEWLWEGERERQAAGWRGEREA
;
A
#
# COMPACT_ATOMS: atom_id res chain seq x y z
N LEU A 1 25.65 19.41 -4.65
CA LEU A 1 24.93 18.61 -3.63
C LEU A 1 23.45 18.73 -3.94
N THR A 2 22.85 17.74 -4.62
CA THR A 2 21.40 17.72 -4.82
C THR A 2 20.77 17.17 -3.54
N THR A 3 20.28 18.05 -2.67
CA THR A 3 19.52 17.63 -1.50
C THR A 3 18.21 17.04 -2.00
N THR A 4 18.08 15.71 -2.02
CA THR A 4 16.80 15.07 -2.35
C THR A 4 15.84 15.36 -1.20
N ILE A 5 14.93 16.31 -1.41
CA ILE A 5 13.83 16.56 -0.47
C ILE A 5 12.91 15.33 -0.52
N THR A 6 12.75 14.65 0.62
CA THR A 6 11.78 13.57 0.78
C THR A 6 10.41 14.20 1.04
N MET A 7 9.45 13.99 0.14
CA MET A 7 8.06 14.38 0.42
C MET A 7 7.31 13.26 1.12
N VAL A 8 6.75 13.60 2.28
CA VAL A 8 6.00 12.71 3.18
C VAL A 8 4.63 13.32 3.39
N LEU A 9 3.57 12.52 3.19
CA LEU A 9 2.19 12.90 3.48
C LEU A 9 1.60 11.99 4.54
N ILE A 10 1.32 12.55 5.72
CA ILE A 10 0.74 11.84 6.85
C ILE A 10 -0.71 12.32 7.05
N LEU A 11 -1.65 11.43 6.84
CA LEU A 11 -3.09 11.63 7.00
C LEU A 11 -3.70 10.59 7.95
N CYS A 12 -2.88 9.96 8.77
CA CYS A 12 -3.32 8.90 9.67
C CYS A 12 -4.23 9.43 10.80
N ARG A 13 -5.07 8.54 11.35
CA ARG A 13 -6.00 8.83 12.46
C ARG A 13 -7.02 9.93 12.15
N ASN A 14 -7.60 9.86 10.96
CA ASN A 14 -8.69 10.74 10.54
C ASN A 14 -9.99 9.93 10.33
N LYS A 15 -11.00 10.60 9.77
CA LYS A 15 -12.29 9.99 9.38
C LYS A 15 -12.45 9.99 7.86
N LEU A 16 -11.35 9.85 7.12
CA LEU A 16 -11.40 9.83 5.66
C LEU A 16 -12.17 8.60 5.20
N THR A 17 -13.20 8.82 4.39
CA THR A 17 -13.98 7.77 3.74
C THR A 17 -13.53 7.54 2.28
N SER A 18 -12.81 8.50 1.70
CA SER A 18 -12.25 8.44 0.36
C SER A 18 -10.97 9.25 0.24
N VAL A 19 -10.12 8.90 -0.74
CA VAL A 19 -8.98 9.70 -1.18
C VAL A 19 -9.32 10.26 -2.58
N PRO A 20 -9.12 11.57 -2.84
CA PRO A 20 -9.42 12.15 -4.14
C PRO A 20 -8.44 11.67 -5.21
N LYS A 21 -8.91 11.61 -6.46
CA LYS A 21 -8.10 11.22 -7.64
C LYS A 21 -6.85 12.08 -7.82
N SER A 22 -6.91 13.35 -7.41
CA SER A 22 -5.78 14.28 -7.46
C SER A 22 -4.58 13.83 -6.62
N ILE A 23 -4.72 12.81 -5.75
CA ILE A 23 -3.57 12.21 -5.07
C ILE A 23 -2.49 11.78 -6.07
N GLY A 24 -2.88 11.30 -7.26
CA GLY A 24 -1.95 10.87 -8.30
C GLY A 24 -1.09 11.99 -8.89
N GLU A 25 -1.40 13.26 -8.64
CA GLU A 25 -0.62 14.42 -9.07
C GLU A 25 0.62 14.65 -8.19
N LEU A 26 0.67 14.04 -7.00
CA LEU A 26 1.73 14.22 -6.01
C LEU A 26 2.97 13.37 -6.33
N LYS A 27 3.54 13.54 -7.54
CA LYS A 27 4.60 12.68 -8.11
C LYS A 27 5.87 12.56 -7.28
N ALA A 28 6.14 13.51 -6.39
CA ALA A 28 7.33 13.52 -5.55
C ALA A 28 7.15 12.77 -4.21
N ILE A 29 5.92 12.34 -3.86
CA ILE A 29 5.67 11.64 -2.60
C ILE A 29 6.43 10.33 -2.55
N LYS A 30 7.16 10.14 -1.44
CA LYS A 30 7.87 8.90 -1.12
C LYS A 30 7.20 8.11 -0.01
N VAL A 31 6.49 8.77 0.89
CA VAL A 31 5.80 8.12 2.01
C VAL A 31 4.38 8.65 2.10
N LEU A 32 3.41 7.74 2.04
CA LEU A 32 2.00 8.03 2.20
C LEU A 32 1.42 7.19 3.35
N ASP A 33 1.00 7.86 4.43
CA ASP A 33 0.33 7.22 5.56
C ASP A 33 -1.13 7.64 5.63
N LEU A 34 -2.02 6.70 5.32
CA LEU A 34 -3.48 6.79 5.37
C LEU A 34 -4.05 5.88 6.47
N SER A 35 -3.22 5.38 7.39
CA SER A 35 -3.64 4.41 8.39
C SER A 35 -4.67 4.97 9.38
N VAL A 36 -5.48 4.09 9.96
CA VAL A 36 -6.51 4.46 10.94
C VAL A 36 -7.49 5.50 10.36
N ASN A 37 -8.18 5.10 9.30
CA ASN A 37 -9.22 5.87 8.62
C ASN A 37 -10.45 4.96 8.37
N GLN A 38 -11.38 5.37 7.50
CA GLN A 38 -12.59 4.63 7.13
C GLN A 38 -12.64 4.35 5.63
N LEU A 39 -11.47 4.21 4.99
CA LEU A 39 -11.37 3.99 3.55
C LEU A 39 -11.89 2.61 3.19
N GLN A 40 -12.75 2.54 2.18
CA GLN A 40 -13.24 1.27 1.62
C GLN A 40 -12.51 0.85 0.35
N ALA A 41 -11.84 1.81 -0.31
CA ALA A 41 -11.06 1.61 -1.51
C ALA A 41 -9.98 2.70 -1.61
N LEU A 42 -8.96 2.44 -2.42
CA LEU A 42 -8.01 3.46 -2.88
C LEU A 42 -8.33 3.82 -4.33
N PRO A 43 -8.14 5.09 -4.74
CA PRO A 43 -8.22 5.47 -6.15
C PRO A 43 -7.10 4.78 -6.96
N GLU A 44 -7.39 4.40 -8.21
CA GLU A 44 -6.39 3.87 -9.16
C GLU A 44 -5.24 4.86 -9.40
N GLU A 45 -5.50 6.16 -9.22
CA GLU A 45 -4.51 7.22 -9.37
C GLU A 45 -3.35 7.12 -8.37
N ILE A 46 -3.47 6.33 -7.29
CA ILE A 46 -2.35 6.03 -6.38
C ILE A 46 -1.21 5.31 -7.11
N CYS A 47 -1.53 4.54 -8.15
CA CYS A 47 -0.59 3.81 -9.00
C CYS A 47 0.28 4.76 -9.85
N ALA A 48 -0.05 6.05 -9.89
CA ALA A 48 0.69 7.06 -10.62
C ALA A 48 1.80 7.72 -9.79
N LEU A 49 1.96 7.32 -8.51
CA LEU A 49 2.99 7.81 -7.59
C LEU A 49 4.31 7.06 -7.79
N SER A 50 5.04 7.39 -8.86
CA SER A 50 6.26 6.68 -9.26
C SER A 50 7.41 6.74 -8.25
N GLU A 51 7.42 7.75 -7.37
CA GLU A 51 8.42 7.90 -6.30
C GLU A 51 8.00 7.27 -4.97
N LEU A 52 6.79 6.72 -4.88
CA LEU A 52 6.26 6.18 -3.63
C LEU A 52 7.09 4.96 -3.21
N ASN A 53 7.64 5.02 -2.00
CA ASN A 53 8.46 3.98 -1.40
C ASN A 53 7.72 3.25 -0.28
N THR A 54 6.92 3.98 0.50
CA THR A 54 6.15 3.44 1.62
C THR A 54 4.69 3.83 1.52
N LEU A 55 3.81 2.85 1.54
CA LEU A 55 2.36 3.02 1.62
C LEU A 55 1.81 2.33 2.87
N ASN A 56 1.23 3.11 3.79
CA ASN A 56 0.51 2.57 4.94
C ASN A 56 -0.98 2.87 4.81
N VAL A 57 -1.80 1.83 4.69
CA VAL A 57 -3.27 1.90 4.64
C VAL A 57 -3.90 1.00 5.71
N SER A 58 -3.12 0.60 6.71
CA SER A 58 -3.58 -0.26 7.80
C SER A 58 -4.75 0.34 8.59
N CYS A 59 -5.54 -0.51 9.24
CA CYS A 59 -6.70 -0.08 10.05
C CYS A 59 -7.69 0.77 9.22
N ASN A 60 -8.16 0.21 8.10
CA ASN A 60 -9.21 0.75 7.25
C ASN A 60 -10.22 -0.38 6.93
N SER A 61 -11.11 -0.17 5.97
CA SER A 61 -12.09 -1.17 5.52
C SER A 61 -11.89 -1.54 4.04
N ILE A 62 -10.64 -1.50 3.55
CA ILE A 62 -10.33 -1.70 2.14
C ILE A 62 -10.58 -3.16 1.76
N ALA A 63 -11.44 -3.38 0.76
CA ALA A 63 -11.80 -4.73 0.29
C ALA A 63 -10.89 -5.25 -0.82
N ALA A 64 -10.31 -4.35 -1.62
CA ALA A 64 -9.36 -4.67 -2.67
C ALA A 64 -8.36 -3.52 -2.86
N LEU A 65 -7.14 -3.86 -3.28
CA LEU A 65 -6.14 -2.90 -3.71
C LEU A 65 -6.28 -2.66 -5.22
N PRO A 66 -5.93 -1.46 -5.74
CA PRO A 66 -5.93 -1.20 -7.18
C PRO A 66 -4.94 -2.11 -7.90
N ASP A 67 -5.34 -2.62 -9.06
CA ASP A 67 -4.57 -3.62 -9.82
C ASP A 67 -3.25 -3.01 -10.36
N GLY A 68 -3.21 -1.69 -10.55
CA GLY A 68 -2.03 -0.97 -11.03
C GLY A 68 -0.90 -0.77 -10.02
N LEU A 69 -0.99 -1.29 -8.79
CA LEU A 69 0.02 -1.07 -7.74
C LEU A 69 1.42 -1.56 -8.12
N SER A 70 1.51 -2.54 -9.01
CA SER A 70 2.77 -3.01 -9.63
C SER A 70 3.51 -1.92 -10.41
N LYS A 71 2.82 -0.85 -10.85
CA LYS A 71 3.42 0.31 -11.53
C LYS A 71 4.20 1.21 -10.58
N CYS A 72 3.99 1.11 -9.27
CA CYS A 72 4.78 1.81 -8.27
C CYS A 72 6.14 1.11 -8.11
N VAL A 73 7.01 1.22 -9.12
CA VAL A 73 8.28 0.48 -9.21
C VAL A 73 9.27 0.74 -8.07
N LYS A 74 9.10 1.83 -7.31
CA LYS A 74 9.94 2.18 -6.16
C LYS A 74 9.32 1.81 -4.81
N LEU A 75 8.08 1.32 -4.83
CA LEU A 75 7.37 0.94 -3.62
C LEU A 75 8.07 -0.31 -3.07
N ALA A 76 8.47 -0.23 -1.81
CA ALA A 76 9.30 -1.23 -1.14
C ALA A 76 8.63 -1.74 0.12
N SER A 77 7.72 -0.94 0.69
CA SER A 77 6.97 -1.28 1.88
C SER A 77 5.50 -0.92 1.72
N ILE A 78 4.64 -1.91 1.95
CA ILE A 78 3.20 -1.73 1.98
C ILE A 78 2.62 -2.37 3.25
N ASN A 79 1.88 -1.58 4.03
CA ASN A 79 1.15 -2.09 5.18
C ASN A 79 -0.36 -1.98 4.93
N VAL A 80 -1.00 -3.14 4.81
CA VAL A 80 -2.43 -3.31 4.55
C VAL A 80 -3.15 -4.07 5.65
N SER A 81 -2.48 -4.31 6.79
CA SER A 81 -3.03 -5.03 7.93
C SER A 81 -4.34 -4.40 8.43
N LYS A 82 -5.21 -5.21 9.03
CA LYS A 82 -6.51 -4.74 9.58
C LYS A 82 -7.34 -3.98 8.53
N ASN A 83 -7.53 -4.62 7.38
CA ASN A 83 -8.48 -4.25 6.32
C ASN A 83 -9.40 -5.43 6.03
N ALA A 84 -10.32 -5.27 5.07
CA ALA A 84 -11.25 -6.30 4.63
C ALA A 84 -10.73 -7.07 3.38
N LEU A 85 -9.41 -7.09 3.16
CA LEU A 85 -8.79 -7.72 1.99
C LEU A 85 -8.97 -9.24 2.03
N SER A 86 -9.60 -9.79 1.00
CA SER A 86 -9.68 -11.24 0.78
C SER A 86 -8.52 -11.78 -0.04
N ARG A 87 -7.91 -10.94 -0.87
CA ARG A 87 -6.73 -11.24 -1.69
C ARG A 87 -5.87 -9.99 -1.87
N LEU A 88 -4.62 -10.20 -2.23
CA LEU A 88 -3.75 -9.16 -2.77
C LEU A 88 -3.71 -9.32 -4.31
N PRO A 89 -3.51 -8.24 -5.09
CA PRO A 89 -3.29 -8.33 -6.53
C PRO A 89 -2.11 -9.25 -6.86
N ASP A 90 -2.28 -10.10 -7.87
CA ASP A 90 -1.28 -11.11 -8.25
C ASP A 90 0.05 -10.45 -8.68
N ASP A 91 -0.04 -9.26 -9.25
CA ASP A 91 1.11 -8.48 -9.73
C ASP A 91 1.95 -7.84 -8.61
N LEU A 92 1.52 -7.91 -7.34
CA LEU A 92 2.31 -7.41 -6.20
C LEU A 92 3.49 -8.32 -5.84
N TRP A 93 3.51 -9.58 -6.27
CA TRP A 93 4.55 -10.56 -5.90
C TRP A 93 5.84 -10.49 -6.73
N TYR A 94 5.92 -9.64 -7.76
CA TYR A 94 7.07 -9.58 -8.66
C TYR A 94 8.27 -8.76 -8.14
N GLY A 95 8.27 -8.31 -6.87
CA GLY A 95 9.40 -7.59 -6.28
C GLY A 95 9.90 -8.18 -4.96
N GLU A 96 11.09 -7.76 -4.51
CA GLU A 96 11.64 -8.10 -3.19
C GLU A 96 10.92 -7.31 -2.08
N TRP A 97 9.65 -7.66 -1.83
CA TRP A 97 8.83 -6.99 -0.82
C TRP A 97 8.88 -7.73 0.51
N LEU A 98 9.22 -7.03 1.59
CA LEU A 98 9.04 -7.52 2.96
C LEU A 98 7.56 -7.37 3.35
N TRP A 99 6.73 -8.35 3.00
CA TRP A 99 5.34 -8.37 3.42
C TRP A 99 5.23 -8.77 4.90
N GLU A 100 4.96 -7.83 5.81
CA GLU A 100 4.83 -8.15 7.25
C GLU A 100 3.66 -9.09 7.58
N GLY A 101 2.68 -9.22 6.70
CA GLY A 101 1.62 -10.22 6.87
C GLY A 101 2.14 -11.67 6.77
N GLU A 102 3.35 -11.89 6.24
CA GLU A 102 3.95 -13.22 6.15
C GLU A 102 4.36 -13.72 7.53
N ARG A 103 4.67 -12.80 8.45
CA ARG A 103 4.89 -13.12 9.86
C ARG A 103 3.60 -13.58 10.54
N GLU A 104 2.45 -13.04 10.17
CA GLU A 104 1.14 -13.50 10.67
C GLU A 104 0.73 -14.84 10.04
N ARG A 105 1.02 -15.06 8.75
CA ARG A 105 0.79 -16.37 8.08
C ARG A 105 1.70 -17.48 8.60
N GLN A 106 2.95 -17.17 8.92
CA GLN A 106 3.89 -18.11 9.55
C GLN A 106 3.53 -18.38 11.02
N ALA A 107 3.02 -17.39 11.76
CA ALA A 107 2.48 -17.59 13.11
C ALA A 107 1.21 -18.47 13.11
N ALA A 108 0.43 -18.47 12.02
CA ALA A 108 -0.77 -19.29 11.86
C ALA A 108 -0.50 -20.73 11.36
N GLY A 109 0.76 -21.14 11.18
CA GLY A 109 1.10 -22.53 10.82
C GLY A 109 0.68 -22.96 9.41
N TRP A 110 0.50 -22.02 8.48
CA TRP A 110 0.09 -22.36 7.11
C TRP A 110 1.29 -22.87 6.29
N ARG A 111 1.23 -24.13 5.84
CA ARG A 111 2.12 -24.73 4.81
C ARG A 111 1.30 -24.93 3.53
N GLY A 112 1.56 -24.10 2.53
CA GLY A 112 1.12 -24.25 1.15
C GLY A 112 1.57 -22.98 0.43
N GLU A 113 2.40 -22.99 -0.60
CA GLU A 113 2.54 -23.96 -1.68
C GLU A 113 4.03 -24.17 -2.02
N ARG A 114 4.53 -25.39 -1.81
CA ARG A 114 5.39 -26.05 -2.79
C ARG A 114 4.46 -27.00 -3.52
N GLU A 115 4.51 -26.99 -4.85
CA GLU A 115 3.72 -27.78 -5.82
C GLU A 115 2.65 -26.97 -6.57
N ALA A 116 3.11 -26.16 -7.53
CA ALA A 116 2.78 -26.29 -8.96
C ALA A 116 3.80 -25.52 -9.80
#